data_AF-A0A452IGP5-F1
#
_entry.id   AF-A0A452IGP5-F1
#
_cell.length_a   1.000
_cell.length_b   1.000
_cell.length_c   1.000
_cell.angle_alpha   90.00
_cell.angle_beta   90.00
_cell.angle_gamma   90.00
#
_symmetry.space_group_name_H-M   'P 1'
#
loop_
_entity.id
_entity.type
_entity.pdbx_description
1 polymer ?
#
loop_
_entity_poly.entity_id
_entity_poly.type
_entity_poly.pdbx_seq_one_letter_code
_entity_poly.pdbx_strand_id
1 'polypeptide(L)'
;MVILVQTKGPSNQVSCLLIVANARCPRGNEQNRVSQVDNSSDFLGNVPHRRHPGVLHLRSVRLPAELVKAAQLLVEQSTVHGLKDQVVALTNYLWSRKRPLEANELQRRGQQLEQQLREKVQPRTEEKLQRRVLNRLRKTTYHWEALRYTDELSLVYMAARLDGGFAAVSRAFHEIQKRVPDFAPRTLLDFGSGTGSVSW
;
A
#
# COMPACT_ATOMS: atom_id res chain seq x y z
N MET A 1 21.94 17.92 6.81
CA MET A 1 22.72 19.16 6.62
C MET A 1 23.99 18.80 5.85
N VAL A 2 24.18 19.44 4.69
CA VAL A 2 25.38 19.47 3.79
C VAL A 2 25.69 18.14 3.07
N ILE A 3 25.24 17.95 1.82
CA ILE A 3 25.74 18.44 0.51
C ILE A 3 26.91 17.58 -0.03
N LEU A 4 26.75 17.06 -1.25
CA LEU A 4 27.85 16.92 -2.20
C LEU A 4 27.38 17.29 -3.62
N VAL A 5 28.25 18.06 -4.26
CA VAL A 5 28.04 18.97 -5.40
C VAL A 5 28.19 18.27 -6.76
N GLN A 6 27.48 18.86 -7.74
CA GLN A 6 27.52 18.75 -9.21
C GLN A 6 28.62 17.93 -9.92
N THR A 7 28.23 17.33 -11.05
CA THR A 7 28.88 17.62 -12.35
C THR A 7 27.83 17.75 -13.46
N LYS A 8 27.97 18.79 -14.29
CA LYS A 8 27.31 18.92 -15.61
C LYS A 8 28.24 18.29 -16.66
N GLY A 9 27.70 17.47 -17.55
CA GLY A 9 28.37 16.99 -18.77
C GLY A 9 27.38 16.33 -19.72
N PRO A 10 27.47 16.53 -21.05
CA PRO A 10 26.34 16.40 -21.97
C PRO A 10 26.28 15.01 -22.59
N SER A 11 25.15 14.33 -22.45
CA SER A 11 24.72 13.26 -23.35
C SER A 11 23.25 12.97 -23.11
N ASN A 12 22.43 13.24 -24.11
CA ASN A 12 21.02 12.89 -24.14
C ASN A 12 20.89 11.37 -24.17
N GLN A 13 20.80 10.75 -23.00
CA GLN A 13 19.97 9.58 -22.79
C GLN A 13 19.25 9.80 -21.46
N VAL A 14 17.97 10.16 -21.55
CA VAL A 14 17.07 10.04 -20.40
C VAL A 14 16.90 8.55 -20.16
N SER A 15 17.85 7.97 -19.42
CA SER A 15 17.68 6.66 -18.84
C SER A 15 16.64 6.83 -17.74
N CYS A 16 15.37 6.76 -18.13
CA CYS A 16 14.27 6.46 -17.24
C CYS A 16 14.52 5.04 -16.72
N LEU A 17 15.41 4.91 -15.73
CA LEU A 17 15.28 3.84 -14.77
C LEU A 17 13.89 3.99 -14.19
N LEU A 18 12.94 3.23 -14.73
CA LEU A 18 11.83 2.70 -13.98
C LEU A 18 12.43 2.34 -12.65
N ILE A 19 12.02 3.04 -11.59
CA ILE A 19 12.30 2.60 -10.24
C ILE A 19 11.58 1.27 -10.18
N VAL A 20 12.29 0.19 -10.49
CA VAL A 20 11.94 -1.14 -10.03
C VAL A 20 12.03 -0.97 -8.54
N ALA A 21 10.90 -0.62 -7.93
CA ALA A 21 10.70 -0.86 -6.54
C ALA A 21 10.82 -2.37 -6.44
N ASN A 22 12.04 -2.84 -6.17
CA ASN A 22 12.21 -4.11 -5.50
C ASN A 22 11.30 -4.00 -4.29
N ALA A 23 10.11 -4.58 -4.37
CA ALA A 23 9.20 -4.77 -3.27
C ALA A 23 9.85 -5.79 -2.32
N ARG A 24 11.03 -5.45 -1.79
CA ARG A 24 11.46 -5.96 -0.51
C ARG A 24 10.62 -5.19 0.49
N CYS A 25 9.76 -5.92 1.20
CA CYS A 25 9.22 -5.43 2.47
C CYS A 25 10.37 -4.75 3.23
N PRO A 26 10.28 -3.44 3.52
CA PRO A 26 11.24 -2.81 4.40
C PRO A 26 11.16 -3.55 5.73
N ARG A 27 12.28 -4.16 6.14
CA ARG A 27 12.44 -4.65 7.51
C ARG A 27 12.49 -3.39 8.38
N GLY A 28 11.32 -2.92 8.80
CA GLY A 28 11.19 -1.86 9.77
C GLY A 28 11.86 -2.30 11.07
N ASN A 29 12.86 -1.54 11.51
CA ASN A 29 13.35 -1.57 12.88
C ASN A 29 12.32 -0.87 13.77
N GLU A 30 11.20 -1.55 14.03
CA GLU A 30 10.37 -1.30 15.19
C GLU A 30 10.34 -2.59 15.99
N GLN A 31 10.97 -2.57 17.17
CA GLN A 31 10.80 -3.60 18.19
C GLN A 31 9.33 -3.63 18.61
N ASN A 32 8.51 -4.42 17.92
CA ASN A 32 7.33 -5.06 18.48
C ASN A 32 6.80 -6.14 17.52
N ARG A 33 7.13 -7.39 17.87
CA ARG A 33 6.63 -8.66 17.30
C ARG A 33 6.60 -8.72 15.76
N VAL A 34 7.78 -8.94 15.18
CA VAL A 34 7.85 -9.86 14.03
C VAL A 34 7.15 -11.14 14.48
N SER A 35 6.11 -11.58 13.78
CA SER A 35 5.52 -12.90 13.97
C SER A 35 6.62 -13.92 13.72
N GLN A 36 7.33 -14.31 14.78
CA GLN A 36 8.31 -15.37 14.73
C GLN A 36 7.48 -16.61 14.36
N VAL A 37 7.63 -17.07 13.13
CA VAL A 37 6.87 -18.21 12.63
C VAL A 37 7.25 -19.39 13.51
N ASP A 38 6.28 -19.84 14.30
CA ASP A 38 6.47 -20.93 15.24
C ASP A 38 6.62 -22.24 14.47
N ASN A 39 7.87 -22.62 14.18
CA ASN A 39 8.20 -23.90 13.57
C ASN A 39 8.05 -25.07 14.56
N SER A 40 7.69 -24.83 15.82
CA SER A 40 7.39 -25.88 16.80
C SER A 40 5.92 -26.30 16.81
N SER A 41 5.05 -25.57 16.11
CA SER A 41 3.66 -25.95 15.93
C SER A 41 3.52 -27.10 14.93
N ASP A 42 2.71 -28.11 15.27
CA ASP A 42 2.40 -29.26 14.40
C ASP A 42 1.51 -28.88 13.20
N PHE A 43 1.21 -27.58 13.02
CA PHE A 43 0.35 -27.07 11.95
C PHE A 43 0.83 -27.50 10.54
N LEU A 44 2.14 -27.63 10.35
CA LEU A 44 2.75 -28.07 9.09
C LEU A 44 3.20 -29.55 9.13
N GLY A 45 2.72 -30.34 10.10
CA GLY A 45 3.11 -31.74 10.26
C GLY A 45 4.62 -31.93 10.43
N ASN A 46 5.27 -31.03 11.17
CA ASN A 46 6.72 -30.97 11.38
C ASN A 46 7.58 -30.79 10.10
N VAL A 47 6.98 -30.40 8.97
CA VAL A 47 7.72 -30.05 7.75
C VAL A 47 8.23 -28.61 7.86
N PRO A 48 9.53 -28.34 7.63
CA PRO A 48 10.04 -26.98 7.61
C PRO A 48 9.28 -26.13 6.59
N HIS A 49 8.84 -24.92 6.98
CA HIS A 49 8.00 -24.05 6.16
C HIS A 49 8.52 -23.81 4.72
N ARG A 50 9.84 -23.80 4.52
CA ARG A 50 10.47 -23.63 3.18
C ARG A 50 10.44 -24.86 2.29
N ARG A 51 10.19 -26.04 2.86
CA ARG A 51 10.13 -27.33 2.17
C ARG A 51 8.70 -27.87 2.08
N HIS A 52 7.71 -27.12 2.54
CA HIS A 52 6.32 -27.52 2.51
C HIS A 52 5.82 -27.67 1.05
N PRO A 53 5.04 -28.72 0.69
CA PRO A 53 4.58 -28.97 -0.68
C PRO A 53 3.75 -27.81 -1.27
N GLY A 54 3.10 -27.02 -0.41
CA GLY A 54 2.39 -25.80 -0.79
C GLY A 54 3.29 -24.62 -1.18
N VAL A 55 4.62 -24.72 -1.03
CA VAL A 55 5.54 -23.66 -1.44
C VAL A 55 5.58 -23.56 -2.96
N LEU A 56 5.29 -22.38 -3.48
CA LEU A 56 5.33 -22.07 -4.89
C LEU A 56 6.53 -21.19 -5.22
N HIS A 57 7.42 -21.68 -6.07
CA HIS A 57 8.54 -20.89 -6.56
C HIS A 57 8.14 -20.24 -7.88
N LEU A 58 7.94 -18.92 -7.87
CA LEU A 58 7.73 -18.12 -9.06
C LEU A 58 8.90 -17.16 -9.18
N ARG A 59 9.47 -17.04 -10.37
CA ARG A 59 10.50 -16.04 -10.66
C ARG A 59 9.90 -14.64 -10.56
N SER A 60 10.75 -13.64 -10.35
CA SER A 60 10.30 -12.25 -10.42
C SER A 60 9.68 -11.99 -11.80
N VAL A 61 8.42 -11.55 -11.79
CA VAL A 61 7.65 -11.24 -12.98
C VAL A 61 8.01 -9.83 -13.44
N ARG A 62 8.07 -9.62 -14.76
CA ARG A 62 8.25 -8.30 -15.37
C ARG A 62 6.96 -7.90 -16.08
N LEU A 63 6.70 -6.60 -16.12
CA LEU A 63 5.60 -6.06 -16.92
C LEU A 63 5.83 -6.38 -18.42
N PRO A 64 4.77 -6.68 -19.19
CA PRO A 64 4.83 -6.78 -20.64
C PRO A 64 5.40 -5.49 -21.25
N ALA A 65 6.24 -5.62 -22.28
CA ALA A 65 6.90 -4.48 -22.91
C ALA A 65 5.90 -3.44 -23.45
N GLU A 66 4.79 -3.91 -24.02
CA GLU A 66 3.72 -3.03 -24.53
C GLU A 66 3.05 -2.24 -23.40
N LEU A 67 2.85 -2.86 -22.24
CA LEU A 67 2.29 -2.18 -21.07
C LEU A 67 3.27 -1.13 -20.51
N VAL A 68 4.57 -1.45 -20.46
CA VAL A 68 5.60 -0.48 -20.06
C VAL A 68 5.62 0.71 -21.01
N LYS A 69 5.58 0.46 -22.33
CA LYS A 69 5.58 1.52 -23.35
C LYS A 69 4.33 2.39 -23.24
N ALA A 70 3.15 1.78 -23.07
CA ALA A 70 1.90 2.52 -22.88
C ALA A 70 1.96 3.41 -21.61
N ALA A 71 2.44 2.87 -20.49
CA ALA A 71 2.60 3.63 -19.26
C ALA A 71 3.59 4.80 -19.42
N GLN A 72 4.70 4.59 -20.13
CA GLN A 72 5.68 5.64 -20.41
C GLN A 72 5.08 6.77 -21.25
N LEU A 73 4.34 6.44 -22.32
CA LEU A 73 3.66 7.44 -23.14
C LEU A 73 2.69 8.30 -22.32
N LEU A 74 1.91 7.69 -21.42
CA LEU A 74 0.99 8.42 -20.53
C LEU A 74 1.74 9.36 -19.57
N VAL A 75 2.88 8.92 -19.05
CA VAL A 75 3.72 9.75 -18.17
C VAL A 75 4.32 10.93 -18.94
N GLU A 76 4.84 10.69 -20.14
CA GLU A 76 5.44 11.71 -21.01
C GLU A 76 4.43 12.78 -21.46
N GLN A 77 3.18 12.37 -21.72
CA GLN A 77 2.10 13.29 -22.11
C GLN A 77 1.50 14.06 -20.94
N SER A 78 1.85 13.71 -19.70
CA SER A 78 1.23 14.30 -18.52
C SER A 78 1.72 15.71 -18.23
N THR A 79 0.81 16.55 -17.74
CA THR A 79 1.11 17.88 -17.21
C THR A 79 1.43 17.85 -15.71
N VAL A 80 1.44 16.67 -15.09
CA VAL A 80 1.58 16.51 -13.64
C VAL A 80 3.01 16.84 -13.20
N HIS A 81 3.17 17.96 -12.51
CA HIS A 81 4.46 18.37 -11.97
C HIS A 81 4.90 17.51 -10.80
N GLY A 82 6.19 17.18 -10.74
CA GLY A 82 6.76 16.43 -9.61
C GLY A 82 6.20 15.01 -9.48
N LEU A 83 5.79 14.37 -10.58
CA LEU A 83 5.15 13.05 -10.59
C LEU A 83 5.88 12.02 -9.71
N LYS A 84 7.22 11.97 -9.77
CA LYS A 84 8.03 11.07 -8.95
C LYS A 84 7.80 11.26 -7.45
N ASP A 85 7.78 12.50 -6.99
CA ASP A 85 7.56 12.82 -5.58
C ASP A 85 6.12 12.50 -5.17
N GLN A 86 5.16 12.76 -6.06
CA GLN A 86 3.76 12.38 -5.84
C GLN A 86 3.57 10.87 -5.75
N VAL A 87 4.26 10.09 -6.59
CA VAL A 87 4.24 8.61 -6.55
C VAL A 87 4.78 8.09 -5.22
N VAL A 88 5.90 8.64 -4.74
CA VAL A 88 6.47 8.27 -3.43
C VAL A 88 5.52 8.67 -2.30
N ALA A 89 4.97 9.88 -2.33
CA ALA A 89 4.01 10.35 -1.35
C ALA A 89 2.76 9.47 -1.29
N LEU A 90 2.18 9.14 -2.45
CA LEU A 90 1.02 8.27 -2.56
C LEU A 90 1.33 6.85 -2.05
N THR A 91 2.49 6.30 -2.40
CA THR A 91 2.91 4.96 -1.93
C THR A 91 3.02 4.93 -0.41
N ASN A 92 3.67 5.92 0.19
CA ASN A 92 3.79 6.05 1.65
C ASN A 92 2.44 6.28 2.31
N TYR A 93 1.58 7.11 1.71
CA TYR A 93 0.23 7.33 2.19
C TYR A 93 -0.57 6.02 2.20
N LEU A 94 -0.63 5.30 1.08
CA LEU A 94 -1.33 4.02 0.95
C LEU A 94 -0.81 2.98 1.94
N TRP A 95 0.51 2.88 2.12
CA TRP A 95 1.13 1.95 3.06
C TRP A 95 0.81 2.28 4.53
N SER A 96 0.68 3.56 4.86
CA SER A 96 0.38 4.01 6.24
C SER A 96 -1.12 4.02 6.58
N ARG A 97 -2.00 3.66 5.64
CA ARG A 97 -3.46 3.68 5.87
C ARG A 97 -3.86 2.72 6.97
N LYS A 98 -4.73 3.21 7.86
CA LYS A 98 -5.41 2.41 8.87
C LYS A 98 -6.88 2.26 8.47
N ARG A 99 -7.50 1.15 8.89
CA ARG A 99 -8.96 0.99 8.72
C ARG A 99 -9.68 2.11 9.49
N PRO A 100 -10.81 2.62 8.96
CA PRO A 100 -11.68 3.49 9.73
C PRO A 100 -12.06 2.82 11.05
N LEU A 101 -12.13 3.58 12.13
CA LEU A 101 -12.67 3.08 13.39
C LEU A 101 -14.17 2.89 13.26
N GLU A 102 -14.67 1.81 13.84
CA GLU A 102 -16.11 1.58 13.94
C GLU A 102 -16.75 2.56 14.94
N ALA A 103 -18.05 2.83 14.74
CA ALA A 103 -18.79 3.77 15.59
C ALA A 103 -18.72 3.39 17.08
N ASN A 104 -18.83 2.09 17.39
CA ASN A 104 -18.77 1.57 18.75
C ASN A 104 -17.41 1.81 19.41
N GLU A 105 -16.32 1.62 18.66
CA GLU A 105 -14.97 1.88 19.16
C GLU A 105 -14.74 3.38 19.40
N LEU A 106 -15.25 4.22 18.49
CA LEU A 106 -15.16 5.68 18.62
C LEU A 106 -15.90 6.17 19.88
N GLN A 107 -17.10 5.64 20.14
CA GLN A 107 -17.89 5.94 21.33
C GLN A 107 -17.17 5.52 22.62
N ARG A 108 -16.65 4.28 22.67
CA ARG A 108 -15.87 3.79 23.83
C ARG A 108 -14.66 4.68 24.13
N ARG A 109 -13.91 5.06 23.10
CA ARG A 109 -12.77 5.99 23.25
C ARG A 109 -13.23 7.38 23.72
N GLY A 110 -14.38 7.86 23.25
CA GLY A 110 -14.98 9.11 23.70
C GLY A 110 -15.29 9.11 25.19
N GLN A 111 -15.94 8.07 25.68
CA GLN A 111 -16.26 7.88 27.10
C GLN A 111 -14.99 7.82 27.97
N GLN A 112 -13.98 7.06 27.53
CA GLN A 112 -12.70 6.98 28.24
C GLN A 112 -12.00 8.35 28.32
N LEU A 113 -12.01 9.12 27.23
CA LEU A 113 -11.44 10.48 27.23
C LEU A 113 -12.23 11.44 28.10
N GLU A 114 -13.55 11.30 28.14
CA GLU A 114 -14.41 12.09 29.03
C GLU A 114 -14.06 11.85 30.50
N GLN A 115 -13.97 10.57 30.91
CA GLN A 115 -13.59 10.19 32.27
C GLN A 115 -12.20 10.73 32.65
N GLN A 116 -11.20 10.52 31.79
CA GLN A 116 -9.85 11.03 32.01
C GLN A 116 -9.80 12.57 32.10
N LEU A 117 -10.65 13.26 31.34
CA LEU A 117 -10.71 14.72 31.39
C LEU A 117 -11.36 15.20 32.68
N ARG A 118 -12.47 14.58 33.12
CA ARG A 118 -13.12 14.90 34.41
C ARG A 118 -12.16 14.73 35.59
N GLU A 119 -11.32 13.71 35.56
CA GLU A 119 -10.30 13.45 36.60
C GLU A 119 -9.16 14.48 36.59
N LYS A 120 -8.64 14.84 35.41
CA LYS A 120 -7.41 15.67 35.30
C LYS A 120 -7.66 17.17 35.24
N VAL A 121 -8.80 17.57 34.70
CA VAL A 121 -9.13 18.98 34.50
C VAL A 121 -10.57 19.13 34.92
N GLN A 122 -10.91 19.93 35.92
CA GLN A 122 -12.32 20.17 36.24
C GLN A 122 -12.91 21.13 35.20
N PRO A 123 -13.64 20.68 34.15
CA PRO A 123 -14.28 21.59 33.21
C PRO A 123 -15.39 22.35 33.93
N ARG A 124 -15.47 23.67 33.70
CA ARG A 124 -16.51 24.53 34.30
C ARG A 124 -17.93 24.27 33.74
N THR A 125 -18.05 23.60 32.59
CA THR A 125 -19.33 23.37 31.88
C THR A 125 -19.25 22.11 31.02
N GLU A 126 -20.38 21.40 30.88
CA GLU A 126 -20.50 20.17 30.08
C GLU A 126 -20.16 20.42 28.60
N GLU A 127 -20.59 21.54 28.02
CA GLU A 127 -20.26 21.92 26.64
C GLU A 127 -18.74 22.06 26.41
N LYS A 128 -18.02 22.61 27.40
CA LYS A 128 -16.56 22.74 27.33
C LYS A 128 -15.87 21.38 27.43
N LEU A 129 -16.44 20.44 28.19
CA LEU A 129 -15.96 19.06 28.27
C LEU A 129 -16.15 18.36 26.92
N GLN A 130 -17.37 18.37 26.37
CA GLN A 130 -17.69 17.78 25.08
C GLN A 130 -16.79 18.31 23.96
N ARG A 131 -16.60 19.64 23.88
CA ARG A 131 -15.72 20.26 22.87
C ARG A 131 -14.27 19.79 23.02
N ARG A 132 -13.78 19.59 24.25
CA ARG A 132 -12.42 19.06 24.51
C ARG A 132 -12.30 17.58 24.15
N VAL A 133 -13.30 16.77 24.48
CA VAL A 133 -13.37 15.35 24.11
C VAL A 133 -13.32 15.22 22.59
N LEU A 134 -14.19 15.93 21.86
CA LEU A 134 -14.23 15.91 20.39
C LEU A 134 -12.90 16.36 19.77
N ASN A 135 -12.30 17.44 20.27
CA ASN A 135 -11.01 17.90 19.80
C ASN A 135 -9.90 16.87 20.03
N ARG A 136 -9.92 16.17 21.17
CA ARG A 136 -8.93 15.14 21.49
C ARG A 136 -9.14 13.89 20.63
N LEU A 137 -10.38 13.44 20.46
CA LEU A 137 -10.75 12.35 19.55
C LEU A 137 -10.27 12.62 18.13
N ARG A 138 -10.49 13.82 17.59
CA ARG A 138 -10.02 14.21 16.25
C ARG A 138 -8.51 14.13 16.09
N LYS A 139 -7.75 14.44 17.16
CA LYS A 139 -6.27 14.40 17.14
C LYS A 139 -5.69 13.01 17.34
N THR A 140 -6.38 12.14 18.08
CA THR A 140 -5.90 10.79 18.42
C THR A 140 -6.44 9.71 17.48
N THR A 141 -7.51 10.01 16.75
CA THR A 141 -8.12 9.09 15.78
C THR A 141 -7.50 9.31 14.42
N TYR A 142 -7.14 8.22 13.75
CA TYR A 142 -6.63 8.28 12.38
C TYR A 142 -7.71 8.89 11.47
N HIS A 143 -7.35 9.94 10.74
CA HIS A 143 -8.24 10.59 9.79
C HIS A 143 -8.28 9.79 8.50
N TRP A 144 -9.20 8.83 8.43
CA TRP A 144 -9.45 8.11 7.20
C TRP A 144 -10.23 8.98 6.23
N GLU A 145 -9.75 9.05 4.99
CA GLU A 145 -10.40 9.76 3.90
C GLU A 145 -10.45 8.87 2.65
N ALA A 146 -11.56 8.90 1.93
CA ALA A 146 -11.68 8.19 0.66
C ALA A 146 -10.80 8.88 -0.40
N LEU A 147 -10.05 8.10 -1.18
CA LEU A 147 -9.33 8.66 -2.33
C LEU A 147 -10.32 8.95 -3.44
N ARG A 148 -10.37 10.20 -3.89
CA ARG A 148 -11.16 10.63 -5.04
C ARG A 148 -10.27 10.63 -6.26
N TYR A 149 -10.43 9.63 -7.12
CA TYR A 149 -9.63 9.48 -8.32
C TYR A 149 -9.99 10.56 -9.35
N THR A 150 -9.06 11.48 -9.56
CA THR A 150 -9.00 12.41 -10.70
C THR A 150 -8.08 11.85 -11.77
N ASP A 151 -8.01 12.45 -12.96
CA ASP A 151 -7.09 12.01 -14.01
C ASP A 151 -5.63 12.06 -13.52
N GLU A 152 -5.24 13.15 -12.85
CA GLU A 152 -3.91 13.31 -12.26
C GLU A 152 -3.61 12.24 -11.21
N LEU A 153 -4.51 12.03 -10.25
CA LEU A 153 -4.32 11.02 -9.20
C LEU A 153 -4.33 9.61 -9.78
N SER A 154 -5.13 9.36 -10.83
CA SER A 154 -5.17 8.06 -11.52
C SER A 154 -3.85 7.77 -12.22
N LEU A 155 -3.22 8.78 -12.82
CA LEU A 155 -1.89 8.65 -13.40
C LEU A 155 -0.83 8.36 -12.32
N VAL A 156 -0.84 9.12 -11.22
CA VAL A 156 0.07 8.88 -10.08
C VAL A 156 -0.14 7.48 -9.51
N TYR A 157 -1.40 7.04 -9.39
CA TYR A 157 -1.76 5.71 -8.92
C TYR A 157 -1.25 4.62 -9.86
N MET A 158 -1.41 4.81 -11.18
CA MET A 158 -0.89 3.91 -12.19
C MET A 158 0.63 3.76 -12.06
N ALA A 159 1.37 4.86 -12.03
CA ALA A 159 2.82 4.85 -11.88
C ALA A 159 3.27 4.23 -10.55
N ALA A 160 2.47 4.35 -9.48
CA ALA A 160 2.80 3.81 -8.17
C ALA A 160 2.44 2.32 -7.97
N ARG A 161 1.48 1.77 -8.73
CA ARG A 161 0.84 0.48 -8.40
C ARG A 161 0.78 -0.52 -9.54
N LEU A 162 1.02 -0.12 -10.79
CA LEU A 162 0.86 -1.00 -11.96
C LEU A 162 1.72 -2.27 -11.87
N ASP A 163 2.99 -2.13 -11.52
CA ASP A 163 3.96 -3.22 -11.41
C ASP A 163 3.64 -4.20 -10.28
N GLY A 164 3.35 -3.68 -9.09
CA GLY A 164 2.97 -4.48 -7.93
C GLY A 164 1.61 -5.16 -8.11
N GLY A 165 0.66 -4.48 -8.76
CA GLY A 165 -0.64 -5.02 -9.10
C GLY A 165 -0.52 -6.20 -10.07
N PHE A 166 0.21 -6.01 -11.18
CA PHE A 166 0.47 -7.07 -12.15
C PHE A 166 1.17 -8.27 -11.49
N ALA A 167 2.26 -8.04 -10.73
CA ALA A 167 3.01 -9.11 -10.09
C ALA A 167 2.16 -9.94 -9.11
N ALA A 168 1.28 -9.28 -8.34
CA ALA A 168 0.38 -9.97 -7.42
C ALA A 168 -0.63 -10.86 -8.17
N VAL A 169 -1.22 -10.33 -9.25
CA VAL A 169 -2.19 -11.07 -10.07
C VAL A 169 -1.53 -12.24 -10.81
N SER A 170 -0.36 -12.02 -11.43
CA SER A 170 0.40 -13.09 -12.08
C SER A 170 0.76 -14.21 -11.08
N ARG A 171 1.10 -13.84 -9.84
CA ARG A 171 1.37 -14.81 -8.77
C ARG A 171 0.14 -15.63 -8.43
N ALA A 172 -1.03 -15.00 -8.30
CA ALA A 172 -2.29 -15.67 -8.02
C ALA A 172 -2.68 -16.63 -9.15
N PHE A 173 -2.63 -16.20 -10.41
CA PHE A 173 -2.94 -17.07 -11.55
C PHE A 173 -1.94 -18.22 -11.70
N HIS A 174 -0.65 -17.98 -11.45
CA HIS A 174 0.33 -19.06 -11.44
C HIS A 174 0.02 -20.12 -10.37
N GLU A 175 -0.44 -19.69 -9.20
CA GLU A 175 -0.88 -20.60 -8.14
C GLU A 175 -2.13 -21.39 -8.53
N ILE A 176 -3.14 -20.73 -9.12
CA ILE A 176 -4.35 -21.39 -9.61
C ILE A 176 -3.97 -22.43 -10.68
N GLN A 177 -3.20 -22.05 -11.69
CA GLN A 177 -2.81 -22.93 -12.79
C GLN A 177 -2.03 -24.16 -12.29
N LYS A 178 -1.15 -24.01 -11.30
CA LYS A 178 -0.40 -25.14 -10.76
C LYS A 178 -1.29 -26.11 -9.97
N ARG A 179 -2.29 -25.59 -9.24
CA ARG A 179 -3.21 -26.41 -8.42
C ARG A 179 -4.33 -27.02 -9.25
N VAL A 180 -4.73 -26.34 -10.32
CA VAL A 180 -5.82 -26.72 -11.23
C VAL A 180 -5.32 -26.58 -12.67
N PRO A 181 -4.61 -27.59 -13.22
CA PRO A 181 -4.01 -27.50 -14.56
C PRO A 181 -5.02 -27.27 -15.68
N ASP A 182 -6.25 -27.74 -15.49
CA ASP A 182 -7.35 -27.60 -16.46
C ASP A 182 -8.08 -26.25 -16.35
N PHE A 183 -7.59 -25.32 -15.52
CA PHE A 183 -8.16 -23.98 -15.38
C PHE A 183 -7.94 -23.16 -16.67
N ALA A 184 -8.98 -23.09 -17.49
CA ALA A 184 -9.00 -22.35 -18.75
C ALA A 184 -10.24 -21.42 -18.81
N PRO A 185 -10.23 -20.28 -18.08
CA PRO A 185 -11.36 -19.37 -18.05
C PRO A 185 -11.61 -18.77 -19.45
N ARG A 186 -12.86 -18.81 -19.92
CA ARG A 186 -13.27 -18.21 -21.21
C ARG A 186 -13.77 -16.78 -21.09
N THR A 187 -14.07 -16.34 -19.89
CA THR A 187 -14.63 -15.02 -19.59
C THR A 187 -13.97 -14.47 -18.34
N LEU A 188 -13.68 -13.17 -18.34
CA LEU A 188 -13.09 -12.45 -17.20
C LEU A 188 -14.03 -11.33 -16.78
N LEU A 189 -14.35 -11.25 -15.48
CA LEU A 189 -15.01 -10.11 -14.86
C LEU A 189 -14.01 -9.45 -13.92
N ASP A 190 -13.61 -8.22 -14.24
CA ASP A 190 -12.68 -7.42 -13.45
C ASP A 190 -13.42 -6.25 -12.80
N PHE A 191 -13.98 -6.49 -11.62
CA PHE A 191 -14.71 -5.47 -10.87
C PHE A 191 -13.72 -4.51 -10.20
N GLY A 192 -13.81 -3.22 -10.57
CA GLY A 192 -12.87 -2.22 -10.06
C GLY A 192 -11.46 -2.37 -10.64
N SER A 193 -11.39 -2.64 -11.95
CA SER A 193 -10.16 -2.94 -12.70
C SER A 193 -9.01 -1.95 -12.51
N GLY A 194 -9.30 -0.69 -12.16
CA GLY A 194 -8.29 0.32 -11.84
C GLY A 194 -7.32 0.53 -13.00
N THR A 195 -6.07 0.09 -12.84
CA THR A 195 -5.03 0.16 -13.88
C THR A 195 -5.12 -0.95 -14.93
N GLY A 196 -6.09 -1.86 -14.80
CA GLY A 196 -6.31 -2.97 -15.71
C GLY A 196 -5.28 -4.09 -15.61
N SER A 197 -4.52 -4.17 -14.51
CA SER A 197 -3.42 -5.15 -14.36
C SER A 197 -3.84 -6.61 -14.48
N VAL A 198 -5.12 -6.93 -14.29
CA VAL A 198 -5.65 -8.30 -14.41
C VAL A 198 -5.88 -8.70 -15.87
N SER A 199 -6.18 -7.73 -16.73
CA SER A 199 -6.48 -7.97 -18.16
C SER A 199 -5.22 -8.14 -19.00
N TRP A 200 -4.05 -7.75 -18.48
CA TRP A 200 -2.74 -7.90 -19.08
C TRP A 200 -2.08 -9.23 -18.68
#